data_AF-A0AAW9JIL6-F1
#
_entry.id   AF-A0AAW9JIL6-F1
#
_cell.length_a   1.000
_cell.length_b   1.000
_cell.length_c   1.000
_cell.angle_alpha   90.00
_cell.angle_beta   90.00
_cell.angle_gamma   90.00
#
_symmetry.space_group_name_H-M   'P 1'
#
loop_
_entity.id
_entity.type
_entity.pdbx_description
1 polymer ?
#
loop_
_entity_poly.entity_id
_entity_poly.type
_entity_poly.pdbx_seq_one_letter_code
_entity_poly.pdbx_strand_id
1 'polypeptide(L)'
;MTVQYKRPEILAPAGTLEKLKTAIHYGADAVYIGGNAYGLRSRAGNFTYEEMKEGVEFAKAHNAKVYVAANMVTHEANQAGAGEFFRELRDVGISAVIVSDPALIEICITEAPGLPVHLSTQASATNFETLEFWKEEGLERVVLAREVSMEEVATIRQNTDIEIEAFIHGAMCISYSGRCTLSNHMSMRDANRGGCSQSCRWKYDLYDMPFGTERRSLVKNGAVAEEFSMSAVDMSMIEHLPDLIKNGVDSFKIEGRMKSIHYVSTVCNVYRAAVDSFMADPENYVCKQEWIDELWKVAQRELATGFYYHIPTENEQLFGPRRKIPEYKFIGEVISYDEETKIATIRQRNHFSVGNEIEIYGPGFHHFHQSVEWMKNEEGEMIDRAPNPMMLLTMPVAEPVKPGDMLRKKKEENVREKKVAQA
;
A
#
# COMPACT_ATOMS: atom_id res chain seq x y z
N MET A 1 -10.35 16.05 32.10
CA MET A 1 -9.85 14.68 31.89
C MET A 1 -9.40 14.63 30.44
N THR A 2 -8.10 14.47 30.18
CA THR A 2 -7.60 14.30 28.81
C THR A 2 -8.08 12.95 28.30
N VAL A 3 -8.83 12.92 27.20
CA VAL A 3 -9.25 11.66 26.57
C VAL A 3 -7.98 10.95 26.09
N GLN A 4 -7.71 9.75 26.60
CA GLN A 4 -6.55 8.97 26.18
C GLN A 4 -6.99 8.02 25.06
N TYR A 5 -6.48 8.26 23.84
CA TYR A 5 -6.72 7.40 22.70
C TYR A 5 -5.73 6.23 22.67
N LYS A 6 -6.15 5.06 22.14
CA LYS A 6 -5.22 3.98 21.80
C LYS A 6 -4.49 4.38 20.51
N ARG A 7 -3.16 4.25 20.50
CA ARG A 7 -2.36 4.49 19.30
C ARG A 7 -2.64 3.36 18.29
N PRO A 8 -3.10 3.67 17.07
CA PRO A 8 -3.29 2.67 16.04
C PRO A 8 -1.94 2.16 15.51
N GLU A 9 -1.88 0.87 15.18
CA GLU A 9 -0.78 0.23 14.48
C GLU A 9 -0.74 0.70 13.01
N ILE A 10 0.41 1.15 12.50
CA ILE A 10 0.58 1.40 11.07
C ILE A 10 1.00 0.11 10.38
N LEU A 11 0.06 -0.52 9.68
CA LEU A 11 0.28 -1.77 8.96
C LEU A 11 0.59 -1.51 7.47
N ALA A 12 1.85 -1.72 7.11
CA ALA A 12 2.34 -1.48 5.75
C ALA A 12 2.42 -2.76 4.90
N PRO A 13 2.27 -2.66 3.57
CA PRO A 13 2.42 -3.79 2.67
C PRO A 13 3.89 -4.06 2.34
N ALA A 14 4.31 -5.33 2.36
CA ALA A 14 5.65 -5.73 1.92
C ALA A 14 5.59 -6.88 0.90
N GLY A 15 6.05 -6.59 -0.33
CA GLY A 15 6.15 -7.55 -1.41
C GLY A 15 7.53 -8.21 -1.54
N THR A 16 8.55 -7.70 -0.87
CA THR A 16 9.92 -8.24 -0.86
C THR A 16 10.56 -7.90 0.49
N LEU A 17 11.63 -8.58 0.86
CA LEU A 17 12.36 -8.30 2.10
C LEU A 17 12.88 -6.85 2.15
N GLU A 18 13.33 -6.32 1.02
CA GLU A 18 13.71 -4.90 0.88
C GLU A 18 12.56 -3.97 1.29
N LYS A 19 11.34 -4.20 0.76
CA LYS A 19 10.17 -3.39 1.12
C LYS A 19 9.76 -3.54 2.57
N LEU A 20 9.92 -4.73 3.16
CA LEU A 20 9.69 -4.96 4.59
C LEU A 20 10.62 -4.07 5.42
N LYS A 21 11.92 -4.12 5.14
CA LYS A 21 12.92 -3.34 5.86
C LYS A 21 12.68 -1.84 5.69
N THR A 22 12.40 -1.40 4.46
CA THR A 22 12.05 0.00 4.18
C THR A 22 10.80 0.45 4.93
N ALA A 23 9.72 -0.32 4.94
CA ALA A 23 8.48 0.05 5.62
C ALA A 23 8.70 0.30 7.12
N ILE A 24 9.37 -0.64 7.78
CA ILE A 24 9.68 -0.58 9.21
C ILE A 24 10.61 0.59 9.51
N HIS A 25 11.66 0.77 8.69
CA HIS A 25 12.60 1.88 8.83
C HIS A 25 11.92 3.26 8.73
N TYR A 26 10.90 3.38 7.88
CA TYR A 26 10.10 4.59 7.69
C TYR A 26 8.88 4.69 8.64
N GLY A 27 8.78 3.84 9.66
CA GLY A 27 7.84 4.01 10.76
C GLY A 27 6.60 3.11 10.75
N ALA A 28 6.58 2.05 9.94
CA ALA A 28 5.54 1.02 10.06
C ALA A 28 5.71 0.23 11.36
N ASP A 29 4.62 0.10 12.13
CA ASP A 29 4.59 -0.70 13.37
C ASP A 29 4.41 -2.20 13.06
N ALA A 30 3.85 -2.52 11.90
CA ALA A 30 3.74 -3.87 11.39
C ALA A 30 3.82 -3.90 9.86
N VAL A 31 4.17 -5.06 9.30
CA VAL A 31 4.08 -5.31 7.86
C VAL A 31 3.27 -6.56 7.57
N TYR A 32 2.56 -6.57 6.43
CA TYR A 32 1.98 -7.81 5.90
C TYR A 32 2.66 -8.25 4.62
N ILE A 33 3.06 -9.51 4.60
CA ILE A 33 3.67 -10.22 3.49
C ILE A 33 2.74 -11.33 3.01
N GLY A 34 3.22 -12.16 2.10
CA GLY A 34 2.54 -13.29 1.51
C GLY A 34 3.55 -14.40 1.33
N GLY A 35 3.14 -15.60 1.70
CA GLY A 35 3.94 -16.80 1.55
C GLY A 35 3.88 -17.37 0.13
N ASN A 36 4.54 -18.50 -0.04
CA ASN A 36 4.55 -19.29 -1.27
C ASN A 36 3.19 -19.93 -1.59
N ALA A 37 2.25 -19.98 -0.64
CA ALA A 37 0.94 -20.61 -0.79
C ALA A 37 -0.19 -19.78 -0.15
N TYR A 38 -1.44 -20.14 -0.47
CA TYR A 38 -2.69 -19.65 0.12
C TYR A 38 -3.01 -18.14 0.02
N GLY A 39 -2.16 -17.32 -0.61
CA GLY A 39 -2.38 -15.87 -0.76
C GLY A 39 -3.04 -15.43 -2.08
N LEU A 40 -3.73 -14.29 -2.06
CA LEU A 40 -4.38 -13.67 -3.24
C LEU A 40 -3.45 -12.90 -4.19
N ARG A 41 -2.14 -12.93 -3.97
CA ARG A 41 -1.19 -12.20 -4.80
C ARG A 41 -0.08 -13.14 -5.26
N SER A 42 -0.45 -14.20 -5.97
CA SER A 42 0.49 -15.20 -6.51
C SER A 42 1.55 -14.63 -7.44
N ARG A 43 1.34 -13.41 -7.97
CA ARG A 43 2.29 -12.68 -8.82
C ARG A 43 3.02 -11.52 -8.14
N ALA A 44 2.79 -11.28 -6.84
CA ALA A 44 3.66 -10.39 -6.08
C ALA A 44 4.92 -11.17 -5.65
N GLY A 45 5.96 -10.47 -5.18
CA GLY A 45 7.07 -11.17 -4.53
C GLY A 45 6.53 -11.91 -3.29
N ASN A 46 6.83 -13.20 -3.21
CA ASN A 46 6.43 -14.07 -2.12
C ASN A 46 7.68 -14.53 -1.41
N PHE A 47 7.63 -14.51 -0.08
CA PHE A 47 8.79 -14.76 0.75
C PHE A 47 9.04 -16.27 0.83
N THR A 48 10.30 -16.67 0.80
CA THR A 48 10.72 -17.99 1.30
C THR A 48 10.71 -17.99 2.83
N TYR A 49 10.76 -19.16 3.47
CA TYR A 49 10.83 -19.23 4.93
C TYR A 49 12.12 -18.60 5.48
N GLU A 50 13.23 -18.67 4.74
CA GLU A 50 14.49 -17.99 5.10
C GLU A 50 14.32 -16.47 5.07
N GLU A 51 13.71 -15.92 4.02
CA GLU A 51 13.42 -14.48 3.94
C GLU A 51 12.42 -14.05 5.02
N MET A 52 11.44 -14.89 5.35
CA MET A 52 10.51 -14.63 6.46
C MET A 52 11.25 -14.56 7.79
N LYS A 53 12.15 -15.51 8.05
CA LYS A 53 12.96 -15.54 9.27
C LYS A 53 13.82 -14.29 9.39
N GLU A 54 14.53 -13.91 8.33
CA GLU A 54 15.32 -12.66 8.32
C GLU A 54 14.43 -11.43 8.54
N GLY A 55 13.26 -11.39 7.90
CA GLY A 55 12.28 -10.32 8.07
C GLY A 55 11.73 -10.21 9.49
N VAL A 56 11.44 -11.35 10.14
CA VAL A 56 10.99 -11.41 11.54
C VAL A 56 12.07 -10.95 12.49
N GLU A 57 13.32 -11.37 12.28
CA GLU A 57 14.47 -10.94 13.09
C GLU A 57 14.68 -9.41 12.97
N PHE A 58 14.63 -8.89 11.75
CA PHE A 58 14.70 -7.45 11.52
C PHE A 58 13.55 -6.69 12.19
N ALA A 59 12.31 -7.18 12.06
CA ALA A 59 11.15 -6.54 12.65
C ALA A 59 11.22 -6.53 14.19
N LYS A 60 11.59 -7.65 14.81
CA LYS A 60 11.81 -7.73 16.26
C LYS A 60 12.85 -6.72 16.75
N ALA A 61 13.97 -6.57 16.03
CA ALA A 61 15.00 -5.58 16.37
C ALA A 61 14.50 -4.11 16.32
N HIS A 62 13.39 -3.86 15.63
CA HIS A 62 12.76 -2.55 15.49
C HIS A 62 11.41 -2.44 16.21
N ASN A 63 11.06 -3.40 17.08
CA ASN A 63 9.76 -3.48 17.75
C ASN A 63 8.55 -3.50 16.80
N ALA A 64 8.73 -4.05 15.61
CA ALA A 64 7.70 -4.22 14.60
C ALA A 64 7.25 -5.68 14.47
N LYS A 65 6.07 -5.89 13.89
CA LYS A 65 5.48 -7.22 13.66
C LYS A 65 5.46 -7.60 12.18
N VAL A 66 5.43 -8.91 11.91
CA VAL A 66 5.28 -9.45 10.55
C VAL A 66 4.04 -10.34 10.50
N TYR A 67 3.13 -10.03 9.58
CA TYR A 67 1.92 -10.82 9.31
C TYR A 67 1.99 -11.48 7.94
N VAL A 68 1.36 -12.65 7.78
CA VAL A 68 1.31 -13.36 6.50
C VAL A 68 -0.12 -13.45 5.99
N ALA A 69 -0.37 -12.98 4.78
CA ALA A 69 -1.66 -13.14 4.11
C ALA A 69 -1.81 -14.54 3.49
N ALA A 70 -2.80 -15.29 3.99
CA ALA A 70 -3.24 -16.60 3.49
C ALA A 70 -4.76 -16.55 3.22
N ASN A 71 -5.15 -15.60 2.38
CA ASN A 71 -6.52 -15.12 2.23
C ASN A 71 -7.21 -15.51 0.92
N MET A 72 -6.80 -16.62 0.29
CA MET A 72 -7.53 -17.14 -0.85
C MET A 72 -8.91 -17.68 -0.44
N VAL A 73 -9.85 -17.67 -1.38
CA VAL A 73 -11.11 -18.43 -1.26
C VAL A 73 -10.82 -19.86 -1.71
N THR A 74 -10.98 -20.83 -0.81
CA THR A 74 -10.65 -22.22 -1.12
C THR A 74 -11.79 -22.93 -1.84
N HIS A 75 -11.41 -23.84 -2.72
CA HIS A 75 -12.28 -24.90 -3.24
C HIS A 75 -11.76 -26.24 -2.74
N GLU A 76 -12.51 -27.31 -2.99
CA GLU A 76 -12.10 -28.68 -2.71
C GLU A 76 -10.64 -28.96 -3.11
N ALA A 77 -9.95 -29.69 -2.24
CA ALA A 77 -8.53 -30.02 -2.29
C ALA A 77 -7.55 -28.84 -2.14
N ASN A 78 -8.00 -27.59 -2.00
CA ASN A 78 -7.07 -26.46 -1.85
C ASN A 78 -6.47 -26.37 -0.45
N GLN A 79 -7.03 -27.05 0.54
CA GLN A 79 -6.55 -27.06 1.93
C GLN A 79 -5.37 -28.02 2.13
N ALA A 80 -5.07 -28.87 1.15
CA ALA A 80 -3.96 -29.83 1.25
C ALA A 80 -2.65 -29.08 1.56
N GLY A 81 -1.97 -29.49 2.64
CA GLY A 81 -0.72 -28.87 3.13
C GLY A 81 -0.89 -27.66 4.05
N ALA A 82 -2.10 -27.16 4.30
CA ALA A 82 -2.32 -25.93 5.04
C ALA A 82 -1.84 -26.00 6.50
N GLY A 83 -2.04 -27.15 7.16
CA GLY A 83 -1.59 -27.35 8.53
C GLY A 83 -0.07 -27.29 8.70
N GLU A 84 0.68 -27.89 7.76
CA GLU A 84 2.15 -27.79 7.73
C GLU A 84 2.58 -26.35 7.48
N PHE A 85 1.97 -25.69 6.50
CA PHE A 85 2.23 -24.27 6.21
C PHE A 85 2.04 -23.39 7.45
N PHE A 86 0.93 -23.51 8.18
CA PHE A 86 0.71 -22.69 9.38
C PHE A 86 1.67 -23.02 10.53
N ARG A 87 2.06 -24.29 10.70
CA ARG A 87 3.09 -24.66 11.69
C ARG A 87 4.44 -24.03 11.37
N GLU A 88 4.86 -24.05 10.11
CA GLU A 88 6.11 -23.40 9.68
C GLU A 88 6.06 -21.88 9.94
N LEU A 89 4.95 -21.20 9.63
CA LEU A 89 4.80 -19.77 9.91
C LEU A 89 4.89 -19.46 11.42
N ARG A 90 4.24 -20.28 12.25
CA ARG A 90 4.32 -20.16 13.72
C ARG A 90 5.77 -20.32 14.19
N ASP A 91 6.47 -21.35 13.70
CA ASP A 91 7.81 -21.73 14.16
C ASP A 91 8.87 -20.72 13.67
N VAL A 92 8.67 -20.08 12.51
CA VAL A 92 9.45 -18.92 12.05
C VAL A 92 9.24 -17.69 12.93
N GLY A 93 8.11 -17.61 13.65
CA GLY A 93 7.78 -16.52 14.55
C GLY A 93 6.99 -15.39 13.88
N ILE A 94 6.19 -15.70 12.86
CA ILE A 94 5.18 -14.81 12.30
C ILE A 94 4.20 -14.41 13.41
N SER A 95 3.87 -13.11 13.49
CA SER A 95 3.07 -12.56 14.58
C SER A 95 1.57 -12.82 14.42
N ALA A 96 1.07 -12.96 13.19
CA ALA A 96 -0.31 -13.33 12.89
C ALA A 96 -0.46 -13.73 11.41
N VAL A 97 -1.52 -14.47 11.08
CA VAL A 97 -1.95 -14.73 9.70
C VAL A 97 -3.23 -13.99 9.37
N ILE A 98 -3.35 -13.51 8.13
CA ILE A 98 -4.55 -12.81 7.63
C ILE A 98 -5.29 -13.78 6.70
N VAL A 99 -6.42 -14.32 7.16
CA VAL A 99 -7.13 -15.46 6.55
C VAL A 99 -8.60 -15.11 6.32
N SER A 100 -9.22 -15.61 5.24
CA SER A 100 -10.65 -15.39 4.95
C SER A 100 -11.50 -16.64 4.93
N ASP A 101 -10.89 -17.79 4.65
CA ASP A 101 -11.61 -19.04 4.43
C ASP A 101 -11.81 -19.76 5.78
N PRO A 102 -13.06 -20.10 6.16
CA PRO A 102 -13.32 -20.75 7.45
C PRO A 102 -12.56 -22.07 7.65
N ALA A 103 -12.36 -22.86 6.59
CA ALA A 103 -11.62 -24.11 6.71
C ALA A 103 -10.13 -23.86 6.98
N LEU A 104 -9.53 -22.83 6.36
CA LEU A 104 -8.15 -22.44 6.66
C LEU A 104 -8.01 -21.84 8.07
N ILE A 105 -9.01 -21.10 8.54
CA ILE A 105 -9.05 -20.57 9.91
C ILE A 105 -9.03 -21.74 10.91
N GLU A 106 -9.93 -22.70 10.75
CA GLU A 106 -10.02 -23.89 11.61
C GLU A 106 -8.72 -24.70 11.60
N ILE A 107 -8.14 -24.94 10.41
CA ILE A 107 -6.85 -25.63 10.29
C ILE A 107 -5.74 -24.87 11.01
N CYS A 108 -5.67 -23.54 10.89
CA CYS A 108 -4.66 -22.74 11.57
C CYS A 108 -4.79 -22.86 13.10
N ILE A 109 -6.00 -22.68 13.63
CA ILE A 109 -6.27 -22.72 15.07
C ILE A 109 -5.96 -24.10 15.65
N THR A 110 -6.36 -25.17 14.94
CA THR A 110 -6.19 -26.56 15.42
C THR A 110 -4.79 -27.11 15.23
N GLU A 111 -4.15 -26.87 14.08
CA GLU A 111 -2.87 -27.48 13.73
C GLU A 111 -1.64 -26.61 14.04
N ALA A 112 -1.82 -25.29 14.19
CA ALA A 112 -0.77 -24.35 14.55
C ALA A 112 -1.16 -23.50 15.77
N PRO A 113 -1.51 -24.12 16.92
CA PRO A 113 -1.97 -23.41 18.11
C PRO A 113 -0.93 -22.36 18.55
N GLY A 114 -1.43 -21.18 18.93
CA GLY A 114 -0.62 -20.03 19.32
C GLY A 114 -0.21 -19.10 18.18
N LEU A 115 -0.58 -19.39 16.92
CA LEU A 115 -0.47 -18.45 15.81
C LEU A 115 -1.77 -17.63 15.68
N PRO A 116 -1.76 -16.31 15.99
CA PRO A 116 -2.96 -15.49 15.92
C PRO A 116 -3.54 -15.40 14.50
N VAL A 117 -4.87 -15.34 14.42
CA VAL A 117 -5.61 -15.21 13.16
C VAL A 117 -6.32 -13.87 13.12
N HIS A 118 -6.07 -13.11 12.05
CA HIS A 118 -6.79 -11.89 11.72
C HIS A 118 -7.72 -12.17 10.53
N LEU A 119 -8.98 -11.73 10.60
CA LEU A 119 -9.93 -11.92 9.51
C LEU A 119 -9.57 -11.00 8.35
N SER A 120 -9.33 -11.57 7.17
CA SER A 120 -9.12 -10.82 5.93
C SER A 120 -10.40 -10.12 5.48
N THR A 121 -10.26 -8.92 4.90
CA THR A 121 -11.35 -8.16 4.25
C THR A 121 -12.12 -8.99 3.21
N GLN A 122 -11.50 -10.05 2.64
CA GLN A 122 -12.16 -11.02 1.76
C GLN A 122 -13.31 -11.80 2.40
N ALA A 123 -13.46 -11.78 3.73
CA ALA A 123 -14.62 -12.31 4.43
C ALA A 123 -15.84 -11.38 4.35
N SER A 124 -15.66 -10.11 3.94
CA SER A 124 -16.72 -9.11 3.79
C SER A 124 -17.45 -8.80 5.11
N ALA A 125 -16.71 -8.64 6.22
CA ALA A 125 -17.29 -8.28 7.53
C ALA A 125 -17.72 -6.80 7.57
N THR A 126 -19.02 -6.56 7.77
CA THR A 126 -19.64 -5.22 7.67
C THR A 126 -20.46 -4.79 8.89
N ASN A 127 -20.67 -5.66 9.89
CA ASN A 127 -21.48 -5.39 11.07
C ASN A 127 -20.87 -6.03 12.32
N PHE A 128 -21.29 -5.57 13.50
CA PHE A 128 -20.69 -6.00 14.76
C PHE A 128 -21.04 -7.45 15.12
N GLU A 129 -22.20 -7.95 14.71
CA GLU A 129 -22.60 -9.35 14.94
C GLU A 129 -21.65 -10.31 14.23
N THR A 130 -21.20 -9.95 13.03
CA THR A 130 -20.17 -10.71 12.29
C THR A 130 -18.84 -10.65 13.02
N LEU A 131 -18.46 -9.49 13.58
CA LEU A 131 -17.22 -9.34 14.34
C LEU A 131 -17.24 -10.17 15.63
N GLU A 132 -18.34 -10.15 16.38
CA GLU A 132 -18.51 -10.96 17.59
C GLU A 132 -18.52 -12.46 17.26
N PHE A 133 -19.15 -12.89 16.16
CA PHE A 133 -19.04 -14.28 15.70
C PHE A 133 -17.57 -14.70 15.53
N TRP A 134 -16.76 -13.91 14.81
CA TRP A 134 -15.35 -14.25 14.60
C TRP A 134 -14.51 -14.17 15.89
N LYS A 135 -14.89 -13.29 16.81
CA LYS A 135 -14.28 -13.23 18.15
C LYS A 135 -14.57 -14.50 18.96
N GLU A 136 -15.80 -15.03 18.90
CA GLU A 136 -16.18 -16.30 19.54
C GLU A 136 -15.41 -17.49 18.95
N GLU A 137 -15.14 -17.46 17.64
CA GLU A 137 -14.26 -18.42 16.95
C GLU A 137 -12.76 -18.22 17.27
N GLY A 138 -12.40 -17.25 18.12
CA GLY A 138 -11.05 -17.06 18.64
C GLY A 138 -10.14 -16.12 17.83
N LEU A 139 -10.69 -15.32 16.91
CA LEU A 139 -9.90 -14.32 16.19
C LEU A 139 -9.65 -13.08 17.06
N GLU A 140 -8.45 -12.52 16.95
CA GLU A 140 -8.04 -11.35 17.75
C GLU A 140 -8.36 -10.02 17.04
N ARG A 141 -8.48 -10.05 15.70
CA ARG A 141 -8.63 -8.86 14.86
C ARG A 141 -9.47 -9.12 13.62
N VAL A 142 -10.29 -8.15 13.24
CA VAL A 142 -11.07 -8.18 12.00
C VAL A 142 -10.71 -7.02 11.09
N VAL A 143 -10.31 -7.34 9.85
CA VAL A 143 -10.17 -6.34 8.78
C VAL A 143 -11.56 -6.08 8.20
N LEU A 144 -12.05 -4.86 8.38
CA LEU A 144 -13.36 -4.45 7.89
C LEU A 144 -13.45 -4.56 6.36
N ALA A 145 -14.67 -4.80 5.88
CA ALA A 145 -15.00 -4.61 4.47
C ALA A 145 -14.74 -3.16 4.05
N ARG A 146 -14.35 -2.96 2.79
CA ARG A 146 -13.98 -1.64 2.26
C ARG A 146 -15.17 -0.72 2.02
N GLU A 147 -16.37 -1.27 2.12
CA GLU A 147 -17.65 -0.60 1.94
C GLU A 147 -18.25 -0.08 3.25
N VAL A 148 -17.62 -0.37 4.40
CA VAL A 148 -18.07 0.10 5.72
C VAL A 148 -17.84 1.61 5.85
N SER A 149 -18.90 2.34 6.16
CA SER A 149 -18.89 3.78 6.40
C SER A 149 -18.34 4.16 7.77
N MET A 150 -17.96 5.42 7.97
CA MET A 150 -17.46 5.91 9.26
C MET A 150 -18.52 5.82 10.38
N GLU A 151 -19.79 6.01 10.03
CA GLU A 151 -20.93 5.83 10.95
C GLU A 151 -21.05 4.36 11.39
N GLU A 152 -20.90 3.42 10.46
CA GLU A 152 -20.88 2.00 10.77
C GLU A 152 -19.64 1.63 11.60
N VAL A 153 -18.44 2.19 11.34
CA VAL A 153 -17.25 1.96 12.20
C VAL A 153 -17.55 2.38 13.64
N ALA A 154 -18.14 3.56 13.85
CA ALA A 154 -18.52 4.05 15.17
C ALA A 154 -19.53 3.11 15.87
N THR A 155 -20.55 2.66 15.13
CA THR A 155 -21.57 1.73 15.61
C THR A 155 -20.96 0.37 15.98
N ILE A 156 -20.07 -0.15 15.13
CA ILE A 156 -19.37 -1.41 15.37
C ILE A 156 -18.57 -1.30 16.67
N ARG A 157 -17.71 -0.29 16.79
CA ARG A 157 -16.86 -0.10 17.99
C ARG A 157 -17.67 0.03 19.28
N GLN A 158 -18.88 0.59 19.24
CA GLN A 158 -19.74 0.67 20.43
C GLN A 158 -20.24 -0.69 20.92
N ASN A 159 -20.26 -1.71 20.06
CA ASN A 159 -20.88 -3.01 20.32
C ASN A 159 -19.90 -4.19 20.38
N THR A 160 -18.63 -4.00 20.04
CA THR A 160 -17.58 -5.04 20.10
C THR A 160 -16.30 -4.50 20.71
N ASP A 161 -15.43 -5.37 21.21
CA ASP A 161 -14.07 -5.07 21.65
C ASP A 161 -12.94 -5.80 20.93
N ILE A 162 -13.25 -6.62 19.92
CA ILE A 162 -12.25 -7.18 19.02
C ILE A 162 -11.47 -6.06 18.32
N GLU A 163 -10.19 -6.30 17.97
CA GLU A 163 -9.41 -5.30 17.27
C GLU A 163 -9.97 -5.03 15.87
N ILE A 164 -10.12 -3.74 15.52
CA ILE A 164 -10.61 -3.29 14.22
C ILE A 164 -9.43 -2.86 13.35
N GLU A 165 -9.30 -3.47 12.18
CA GLU A 165 -8.36 -3.02 11.14
C GLU A 165 -9.11 -2.42 9.95
N ALA A 166 -8.71 -1.22 9.53
CA ALA A 166 -9.38 -0.50 8.46
C ALA A 166 -8.38 0.02 7.41
N PHE A 167 -8.78 0.02 6.14
CA PHE A 167 -7.95 0.58 5.07
C PHE A 167 -7.93 2.10 5.15
N ILE A 168 -6.75 2.69 5.06
CA ILE A 168 -6.56 4.15 5.16
C ILE A 168 -5.94 4.76 3.91
N HIS A 169 -5.25 3.97 3.10
CA HIS A 169 -4.54 4.48 1.93
C HIS A 169 -4.30 3.39 0.88
N GLY A 170 -4.34 3.76 -0.39
CA GLY A 170 -3.96 2.90 -1.51
C GLY A 170 -5.13 2.45 -2.37
N ALA A 171 -4.86 1.49 -3.27
CA ALA A 171 -5.81 1.18 -4.35
C ALA A 171 -7.13 0.59 -3.84
N MET A 172 -8.24 1.10 -4.38
CA MET A 172 -9.58 0.54 -4.17
C MET A 172 -9.93 -0.47 -5.26
N CYS A 173 -10.51 -1.60 -4.85
CA CYS A 173 -11.07 -2.57 -5.77
C CYS A 173 -12.49 -2.11 -6.17
N ILE A 174 -12.87 -2.30 -7.43
CA ILE A 174 -14.28 -2.11 -7.84
C ILE A 174 -15.17 -3.28 -7.39
N SER A 175 -14.57 -4.45 -7.13
CA SER A 175 -15.30 -5.60 -6.64
C SER A 175 -15.45 -5.53 -5.12
N TYR A 176 -16.61 -5.98 -4.63
CA TYR A 176 -16.99 -5.94 -3.21
C TYR A 176 -15.93 -6.61 -2.33
N SER A 177 -15.20 -5.82 -1.54
CA SER A 177 -14.05 -6.25 -0.72
C SER A 177 -13.07 -7.20 -1.45
N GLY A 178 -12.87 -6.95 -2.75
CA GLY A 178 -11.96 -7.70 -3.61
C GLY A 178 -12.51 -9.03 -4.17
N ARG A 179 -13.75 -9.41 -3.87
CA ARG A 179 -14.39 -10.64 -4.40
C ARG A 179 -14.79 -10.45 -5.87
N CYS A 180 -13.86 -10.74 -6.77
CA CYS A 180 -13.96 -10.35 -8.17
C CYS A 180 -14.36 -11.54 -9.06
N THR A 181 -15.48 -11.42 -9.77
CA THR A 181 -15.89 -12.35 -10.83
C THR A 181 -15.45 -11.89 -12.22
N LEU A 182 -15.18 -10.59 -12.37
CA LEU A 182 -14.79 -9.97 -13.64
C LEU A 182 -13.49 -10.55 -14.21
N SER A 183 -12.48 -10.79 -13.37
CA SER A 183 -11.20 -11.40 -13.82
C SER A 183 -11.41 -12.80 -14.40
N ASN A 184 -12.27 -13.59 -13.76
CA ASN A 184 -12.57 -14.97 -14.14
C ASN A 184 -13.24 -14.98 -15.51
N HIS A 185 -14.22 -14.09 -15.70
CA HIS A 185 -14.94 -13.99 -16.96
C HIS A 185 -14.07 -13.45 -18.11
N MET A 186 -13.32 -12.37 -17.85
CA MET A 186 -12.61 -11.63 -18.92
C MET A 186 -11.28 -12.26 -19.32
N SER A 187 -10.67 -13.04 -18.45
CA SER A 187 -9.31 -13.56 -18.67
C SER A 187 -9.12 -15.01 -18.26
N MET A 188 -10.17 -15.69 -17.79
CA MET A 188 -10.10 -17.05 -17.23
C MET A 188 -9.08 -17.19 -16.08
N ARG A 189 -8.81 -16.08 -15.37
CA ARG A 189 -7.91 -16.08 -14.22
C ARG A 189 -8.69 -15.78 -12.96
N ASP A 190 -8.64 -16.72 -12.01
CA ASP A 190 -9.42 -16.64 -10.79
C ASP A 190 -8.89 -15.61 -9.79
N ALA A 191 -9.52 -14.44 -9.71
CA ALA A 191 -9.07 -13.39 -8.80
C ALA A 191 -9.14 -13.77 -7.32
N ASN A 192 -10.06 -14.66 -6.94
CA ASN A 192 -10.26 -15.09 -5.55
C ASN A 192 -9.29 -16.22 -5.15
N ARG A 193 -8.44 -16.66 -6.08
CA ARG A 193 -7.31 -17.59 -5.86
C ARG A 193 -5.99 -17.00 -6.34
N GLY A 194 -5.89 -15.68 -6.30
CA GLY A 194 -4.68 -14.92 -6.60
C GLY A 194 -4.42 -14.61 -8.07
N GLY A 195 -5.35 -14.98 -8.94
CA GLY A 195 -5.29 -14.79 -10.38
C GLY A 195 -5.69 -13.40 -10.88
N CYS A 196 -5.89 -12.38 -10.05
CA CYS A 196 -6.40 -11.07 -10.48
C CYS A 196 -5.65 -10.52 -11.72
N SER A 197 -6.37 -10.35 -12.83
CA SER A 197 -5.82 -9.84 -14.09
C SER A 197 -5.85 -8.32 -14.22
N GLN A 198 -6.40 -7.65 -13.21
CA GLN A 198 -6.66 -6.20 -13.23
C GLN A 198 -7.54 -5.79 -14.41
N SER A 199 -8.50 -6.64 -14.79
CA SER A 199 -9.44 -6.35 -15.90
C SER A 199 -10.22 -5.06 -15.70
N CYS A 200 -10.54 -4.67 -14.46
CA CYS A 200 -11.13 -3.37 -14.17
C CYS A 200 -10.28 -2.16 -14.62
N ARG A 201 -8.98 -2.36 -14.91
CA ARG A 201 -8.05 -1.33 -15.40
C ARG A 201 -7.88 -1.33 -16.92
N TRP A 202 -8.51 -2.26 -17.62
CA TRP A 202 -8.49 -2.27 -19.08
C TRP A 202 -9.34 -1.13 -19.62
N LYS A 203 -9.12 -0.82 -20.89
CA LYS A 203 -9.92 0.15 -21.64
C LYS A 203 -10.99 -0.60 -22.43
N TYR A 204 -12.22 -0.16 -22.27
CA TYR A 204 -13.41 -0.79 -22.82
C TYR A 204 -14.14 0.19 -23.74
N ASP A 205 -14.49 -0.28 -24.93
CA ASP A 205 -15.41 0.45 -25.80
C ASP A 205 -16.82 0.40 -25.20
N LEU A 206 -17.56 1.50 -25.31
CA LEU A 206 -18.93 1.62 -24.84
C LEU A 206 -19.86 1.55 -26.04
N TYR A 207 -20.87 0.68 -25.99
CA TYR A 207 -21.80 0.47 -27.10
C TYR A 207 -23.22 0.87 -26.69
N ASP A 208 -23.89 1.66 -27.53
CA ASP A 208 -25.34 1.72 -27.56
C ASP A 208 -25.87 0.49 -28.29
N MET A 209 -26.87 -0.16 -27.70
CA MET A 209 -27.46 -1.43 -28.11
C MET A 209 -28.97 -1.26 -28.33
N PRO A 210 -29.41 -0.43 -29.29
CA PRO A 210 -30.81 -0.07 -29.43
C PRO A 210 -31.69 -1.28 -29.82
N PHE A 211 -31.17 -2.22 -30.63
CA PHE A 211 -31.88 -3.44 -31.02
C PHE A 211 -30.93 -4.62 -31.30
N GLY A 212 -31.28 -5.79 -30.76
CA GLY A 212 -30.65 -7.08 -31.11
C GLY A 212 -29.13 -7.10 -30.92
N THR A 213 -28.41 -7.46 -31.99
CA THR A 213 -26.93 -7.58 -32.00
C THR A 213 -26.23 -6.31 -32.52
N GLU A 214 -26.97 -5.24 -32.81
CA GLU A 214 -26.38 -3.99 -33.31
C GLU A 214 -25.53 -3.34 -32.20
N ARG A 215 -24.27 -3.03 -32.51
CA ARG A 215 -23.30 -2.42 -31.60
C ARG A 215 -22.86 -1.07 -32.16
N ARG A 216 -23.36 0.03 -31.59
CA ARG A 216 -22.94 1.39 -31.97
C ARG A 216 -21.93 1.91 -30.95
N SER A 217 -20.65 1.95 -31.31
CA SER A 217 -19.62 2.48 -30.42
C SER A 217 -19.85 3.97 -30.16
N LEU A 218 -19.99 4.30 -28.88
CA LEU A 218 -20.11 5.66 -28.36
C LEU A 218 -18.78 6.41 -28.38
N VAL A 219 -17.65 5.70 -28.41
CA VAL A 219 -16.33 6.31 -28.56
C VAL A 219 -16.12 6.71 -30.03
N LYS A 220 -16.39 5.80 -30.97
CA LYS A 220 -16.15 6.04 -32.41
C LYS A 220 -17.10 7.08 -33.02
N ASN A 221 -18.30 7.23 -32.48
CA ASN A 221 -19.25 8.25 -32.95
C ASN A 221 -19.06 9.61 -32.25
N GLY A 222 -18.07 9.73 -31.36
CA GLY A 222 -17.73 10.96 -30.65
C GLY A 222 -18.66 11.33 -29.49
N ALA A 223 -19.60 10.45 -29.10
CA ALA A 223 -20.48 10.69 -27.94
C ALA A 223 -19.74 10.61 -26.60
N VAL A 224 -18.63 9.86 -26.53
CA VAL A 224 -17.74 9.79 -25.36
C VAL A 224 -16.30 10.04 -25.82
N ALA A 225 -15.57 10.85 -25.05
CA ALA A 225 -14.24 11.32 -25.42
C ALA A 225 -13.15 10.23 -25.39
N GLU A 226 -13.29 9.20 -24.55
CA GLU A 226 -12.33 8.10 -24.44
C GLU A 226 -12.97 6.77 -24.04
N GLU A 227 -12.22 5.68 -24.21
CA GLU A 227 -12.60 4.35 -23.75
C GLU A 227 -12.71 4.28 -22.22
N PHE A 228 -13.74 3.57 -21.76
CA PHE A 228 -14.12 3.44 -20.36
C PHE A 228 -13.14 2.57 -19.57
N SER A 229 -12.88 2.95 -18.32
CA SER A 229 -12.18 2.09 -17.35
C SER A 229 -13.00 2.00 -16.07
N MET A 230 -13.14 0.78 -15.56
CA MET A 230 -13.83 0.46 -14.31
C MET A 230 -12.95 0.66 -13.07
N SER A 231 -11.88 1.45 -13.18
CA SER A 231 -10.93 1.60 -12.08
C SER A 231 -11.40 2.66 -11.11
N ALA A 232 -11.42 2.36 -9.82
CA ALA A 232 -11.55 3.40 -8.80
C ALA A 232 -10.27 4.23 -8.69
N VAL A 233 -10.44 5.46 -8.21
CA VAL A 233 -9.37 6.27 -7.63
C VAL A 233 -8.75 5.55 -6.42
N ASP A 234 -7.59 6.00 -5.95
CA ASP A 234 -6.99 5.42 -4.73
C ASP A 234 -7.66 6.06 -3.49
N MET A 235 -7.69 5.32 -2.38
CA MET A 235 -8.20 5.82 -1.10
C MET A 235 -7.10 6.61 -0.36
N SER A 236 -7.47 7.66 0.37
CA SER A 236 -6.62 8.33 1.34
C SER A 236 -7.45 8.95 2.47
N MET A 237 -7.10 8.64 3.72
CA MET A 237 -7.74 9.16 4.93
C MET A 237 -6.84 10.12 5.72
N ILE A 238 -5.77 10.63 5.11
CA ILE A 238 -4.79 11.50 5.79
C ILE A 238 -5.44 12.75 6.43
N GLU A 239 -6.38 13.38 5.74
CA GLU A 239 -7.13 14.56 6.20
C GLU A 239 -8.15 14.22 7.29
N HIS A 240 -8.48 12.94 7.43
CA HIS A 240 -9.56 12.40 8.25
C HIS A 240 -9.06 11.42 9.32
N LEU A 241 -7.76 11.41 9.59
CA LEU A 241 -7.12 10.54 10.56
C LEU A 241 -7.79 10.57 11.95
N PRO A 242 -8.20 11.75 12.49
CA PRO A 242 -8.86 11.82 13.80
C PRO A 242 -10.12 10.96 13.90
N ASP A 243 -10.93 10.88 12.84
CA ASP A 243 -12.20 10.16 12.86
C ASP A 243 -11.97 8.66 13.06
N LEU A 244 -10.95 8.10 12.39
CA LEU A 244 -10.56 6.70 12.54
C LEU A 244 -10.06 6.39 13.96
N ILE A 245 -9.20 7.25 14.52
CA ILE A 245 -8.66 7.05 15.87
C ILE A 245 -9.76 7.18 16.92
N LYS A 246 -10.61 8.20 16.80
CA LYS A 246 -11.72 8.46 17.74
C LYS A 246 -12.78 7.35 17.71
N ASN A 247 -13.01 6.76 16.53
CA ASN A 247 -13.91 5.61 16.38
C ASN A 247 -13.23 4.26 16.67
N GLY A 248 -12.04 4.27 17.28
CA GLY A 248 -11.42 3.08 17.87
C GLY A 248 -10.90 2.06 16.87
N VAL A 249 -10.44 2.50 15.70
CA VAL A 249 -9.69 1.63 14.78
C VAL A 249 -8.30 1.35 15.36
N ASP A 250 -7.96 0.07 15.52
CA ASP A 250 -6.73 -0.39 16.16
C ASP A 250 -5.55 -0.53 15.18
N SER A 251 -5.82 -0.75 13.89
CA SER A 251 -4.80 -0.95 12.86
C SER A 251 -5.16 -0.22 11.56
N PHE A 252 -4.22 0.60 11.11
CA PHE A 252 -4.29 1.38 9.87
C PHE A 252 -3.60 0.63 8.75
N LYS A 253 -4.41 0.05 7.86
CA LYS A 253 -3.93 -0.77 6.77
C LYS A 253 -3.67 0.06 5.51
N ILE A 254 -2.43 0.03 5.04
CA ILE A 254 -2.01 0.62 3.76
C ILE A 254 -2.04 -0.47 2.69
N GLU A 255 -2.75 -0.25 1.58
CA GLU A 255 -2.77 -1.18 0.45
C GLU A 255 -1.68 -0.87 -0.58
N GLY A 256 -0.85 -1.86 -0.93
CA GLY A 256 0.20 -1.60 -1.90
C GLY A 256 1.29 -2.66 -2.07
N ARG A 257 1.00 -3.96 -1.90
CA ARG A 257 2.05 -5.02 -1.93
C ARG A 257 2.90 -5.02 -3.20
N MET A 258 2.34 -4.57 -4.32
CA MET A 258 3.03 -4.45 -5.61
C MET A 258 3.70 -3.08 -5.84
N LYS A 259 3.52 -2.10 -4.94
CA LYS A 259 4.09 -0.75 -5.07
C LYS A 259 5.59 -0.75 -4.77
N SER A 260 6.28 0.33 -5.13
CA SER A 260 7.73 0.49 -4.97
C SER A 260 8.13 0.83 -3.52
N ILE A 261 9.43 0.75 -3.22
CA ILE A 261 9.99 1.27 -1.96
C ILE A 261 9.76 2.78 -1.77
N HIS A 262 9.74 3.56 -2.86
CA HIS A 262 9.36 4.99 -2.82
C HIS A 262 7.93 5.17 -2.31
N TYR A 263 6.97 4.37 -2.79
CA TYR A 263 5.59 4.45 -2.31
C TYR A 263 5.50 4.07 -0.83
N VAL A 264 6.07 2.93 -0.45
CA VAL A 264 5.97 2.42 0.92
C VAL A 264 6.67 3.35 1.91
N SER A 265 7.89 3.82 1.62
CA SER A 265 8.61 4.78 2.49
C SER A 265 7.82 6.07 2.68
N THR A 266 7.36 6.71 1.62
CA THR A 266 6.62 7.98 1.69
C THR A 266 5.32 7.83 2.48
N VAL A 267 4.50 6.82 2.17
CA VAL A 267 3.20 6.64 2.84
C VAL A 267 3.40 6.30 4.32
N CYS A 268 4.36 5.42 4.66
CA CYS A 268 4.64 5.10 6.07
C CYS A 268 5.14 6.32 6.85
N ASN A 269 6.07 7.10 6.28
CA ASN A 269 6.60 8.31 6.91
C ASN A 269 5.46 9.28 7.24
N VAL A 270 4.60 9.54 6.24
CA VAL A 270 3.45 10.45 6.38
C VAL A 270 2.48 10.00 7.47
N TYR A 271 2.02 8.75 7.44
CA TYR A 271 1.07 8.29 8.44
C TYR A 271 1.71 8.17 9.84
N ARG A 272 3.01 7.85 9.94
CA ARG A 272 3.76 7.87 11.20
C ARG A 272 3.74 9.25 11.82
N ALA A 273 4.12 10.28 11.06
CA ALA A 273 4.12 11.66 11.56
C ALA A 273 2.72 12.17 11.89
N ALA A 274 1.71 11.84 11.08
CA ALA A 274 0.34 12.24 11.34
C ALA A 274 -0.22 11.59 12.61
N VAL A 275 0.00 10.27 12.80
CA VAL A 275 -0.38 9.57 14.04
C VAL A 275 0.39 10.13 15.23
N ASP A 276 1.71 10.34 15.13
CA ASP A 276 2.49 10.92 16.22
C ASP A 276 2.00 12.30 16.62
N SER A 277 1.72 13.16 15.64
CA SER A 277 1.19 14.50 15.88
C SER A 277 -0.17 14.45 16.57
N PHE A 278 -1.07 13.54 16.15
CA PHE A 278 -2.37 13.37 16.81
C PHE A 278 -2.20 12.86 18.23
N MET A 279 -1.36 11.83 18.44
CA MET A 279 -1.17 11.24 19.77
C MET A 279 -0.48 12.20 20.76
N ALA A 280 0.32 13.14 20.27
CA ALA A 280 0.98 14.14 21.11
C ALA A 280 0.02 15.24 21.60
N ASP A 281 -0.89 15.71 20.73
CA ASP A 281 -1.89 16.73 21.07
C ASP A 281 -3.21 16.52 20.27
N PRO A 282 -4.09 15.62 20.74
CA PRO A 282 -5.34 15.30 20.03
C PRO A 282 -6.31 16.49 19.92
N GLU A 283 -6.28 17.41 20.90
CA GLU A 283 -7.22 18.54 20.99
C GLU A 283 -6.87 19.64 19.97
N ASN A 284 -5.59 19.84 19.68
CA ASN A 284 -5.12 20.83 18.71
C ASN A 284 -4.55 20.21 17.42
N TYR A 285 -4.86 18.94 17.14
CA TYR A 285 -4.38 18.28 15.93
C TYR A 285 -4.87 19.00 14.68
N VAL A 286 -3.95 19.25 13.75
CA VAL A 286 -4.23 19.79 12.42
C VAL A 286 -3.51 18.94 11.39
N CYS A 287 -4.23 18.48 10.37
CA CYS A 287 -3.60 17.85 9.21
C CYS A 287 -2.74 18.87 8.47
N LYS A 288 -1.45 18.59 8.33
CA LYS A 288 -0.52 19.52 7.67
C LYS A 288 -0.56 19.34 6.15
N GLN A 289 -0.53 20.45 5.41
CA GLN A 289 -0.50 20.43 3.94
C GLN A 289 0.72 19.67 3.40
N GLU A 290 1.86 19.73 4.09
CA GLU A 290 3.08 19.00 3.71
C GLU A 290 2.86 17.49 3.59
N TRP A 291 2.00 16.90 4.44
CA TRP A 291 1.66 15.48 4.40
C TRP A 291 0.87 15.12 3.15
N ILE A 292 -0.09 15.97 2.79
CA ILE A 292 -0.90 15.82 1.58
C ILE A 292 0.02 15.92 0.35
N ASP A 293 0.88 16.93 0.32
CA ASP A 293 1.81 17.16 -0.78
C ASP A 293 2.77 15.98 -0.97
N GLU A 294 3.27 15.39 0.12
CA GLU A 294 4.10 14.19 0.11
C GLU A 294 3.40 12.97 -0.49
N LEU A 295 2.15 12.69 -0.09
CA LEU A 295 1.38 11.59 -0.66
C LEU A 295 1.14 11.78 -2.15
N TRP A 296 0.95 13.02 -2.60
CA TRP A 296 0.84 13.34 -4.02
C TRP A 296 2.11 13.06 -4.83
N LYS A 297 3.31 13.06 -4.22
CA LYS A 297 4.57 12.71 -4.92
C LYS A 297 4.63 11.22 -5.31
N VAL A 298 3.84 10.37 -4.67
CA VAL A 298 3.76 8.91 -4.95
C VAL A 298 2.40 8.47 -5.49
N ALA A 299 1.43 9.37 -5.55
CA ALA A 299 0.09 9.10 -6.08
C ALA A 299 0.16 8.75 -7.58
N GLN A 300 -0.53 7.68 -7.97
CA GLN A 300 -0.63 7.26 -9.36
C GLN A 300 -1.98 7.62 -9.99
N ARG A 301 -2.92 8.04 -9.14
CA ARG A 301 -4.34 8.24 -9.37
C ARG A 301 -4.79 9.36 -8.44
N GLU A 302 -5.98 9.89 -8.72
CA GLU A 302 -6.68 10.74 -7.75
C GLU A 302 -6.91 10.00 -6.44
N LEU A 303 -7.18 10.78 -5.40
CA LEU A 303 -7.41 10.30 -4.04
C LEU A 303 -8.84 10.66 -3.62
N ALA A 304 -9.52 9.74 -2.93
CA ALA A 304 -10.82 9.97 -2.30
C ALA A 304 -10.91 9.22 -0.97
N THR A 305 -11.97 9.46 -0.21
CA THR A 305 -12.24 8.78 1.07
C THR A 305 -12.90 7.40 0.90
N GLY A 306 -13.15 6.95 -0.33
CA GLY A 306 -13.92 5.72 -0.57
C GLY A 306 -15.31 5.80 0.07
N PHE A 307 -15.72 4.72 0.74
CA PHE A 307 -17.07 4.59 1.32
C PHE A 307 -17.25 5.26 2.69
N TYR A 308 -16.20 5.84 3.29
CA TYR A 308 -16.28 6.32 4.68
C TYR A 308 -17.35 7.40 4.91
N TYR A 309 -17.58 8.29 3.93
CA TYR A 309 -18.51 9.42 4.10
C TYR A 309 -19.70 9.44 3.13
N HIS A 310 -19.61 8.69 2.03
CA HIS A 310 -20.70 8.53 1.06
C HIS A 310 -20.43 7.32 0.17
N ILE A 311 -21.46 6.84 -0.52
CA ILE A 311 -21.30 5.83 -1.56
C ILE A 311 -20.59 6.49 -2.75
N PRO A 312 -19.43 5.95 -3.22
CA PRO A 312 -18.70 6.50 -4.36
C PRO A 312 -19.56 6.64 -5.61
N THR A 313 -19.37 7.75 -6.31
CA THR A 313 -20.05 8.13 -7.54
C THR A 313 -19.13 7.96 -8.75
N GLU A 314 -19.54 8.46 -9.92
CA GLU A 314 -18.68 8.56 -11.09
C GLU A 314 -17.42 9.42 -10.87
N ASN A 315 -17.41 10.30 -9.85
CA ASN A 315 -16.28 11.18 -9.57
C ASN A 315 -15.10 10.46 -8.90
N GLU A 316 -15.36 9.31 -8.28
CA GLU A 316 -14.38 8.43 -7.64
C GLU A 316 -13.97 7.26 -8.57
N GLN A 317 -14.38 7.33 -9.84
CA GLN A 317 -13.92 6.43 -10.89
C GLN A 317 -12.91 7.15 -11.78
N LEU A 318 -11.93 6.40 -12.31
CA LEU A 318 -10.99 6.86 -13.31
C LEU A 318 -11.67 6.87 -14.69
N PHE A 319 -12.65 7.75 -14.82
CA PHE A 319 -13.38 8.02 -16.04
C PHE A 319 -13.09 9.44 -16.53
N GLY A 320 -12.63 9.56 -17.78
CA GLY A 320 -12.28 10.84 -18.38
C GLY A 320 -10.81 11.23 -18.18
N PRO A 321 -10.42 12.43 -18.67
CA PRO A 321 -9.06 12.92 -18.57
C PRO A 321 -8.63 13.02 -17.10
N ARG A 322 -7.39 12.58 -16.82
CA ARG A 322 -6.81 12.60 -15.47
C ARG A 322 -6.74 14.03 -14.93
N ARG A 323 -7.22 14.26 -13.71
CA ARG A 323 -7.38 15.63 -13.18
C ARG A 323 -6.12 16.18 -12.52
N LYS A 324 -5.20 15.33 -12.01
CA LYS A 324 -3.93 15.78 -11.39
C LYS A 324 -2.92 14.64 -11.23
N ILE A 325 -1.66 14.82 -11.63
CA ILE A 325 -0.53 13.99 -11.16
C ILE A 325 0.74 14.86 -11.08
N PRO A 326 1.22 15.26 -9.89
CA PRO A 326 2.60 15.71 -9.75
C PRO A 326 3.50 14.48 -9.76
N GLU A 327 4.18 14.24 -10.88
CA GLU A 327 5.02 13.07 -11.02
C GLU A 327 6.41 13.32 -10.43
N TYR A 328 6.75 12.68 -9.32
CA TYR A 328 8.14 12.53 -8.89
C TYR A 328 8.69 11.18 -9.37
N LYS A 329 9.94 11.20 -9.80
CA LYS A 329 10.68 9.99 -10.17
C LYS A 329 11.63 9.63 -9.03
N PHE A 330 11.48 8.42 -8.50
CA PHE A 330 12.43 7.83 -7.55
C PHE A 330 13.74 7.51 -8.27
N ILE A 331 14.85 8.12 -7.88
CA ILE A 331 16.12 8.04 -8.62
C ILE A 331 17.22 7.27 -7.90
N GLY A 332 17.17 7.13 -6.57
CA GLY A 332 18.19 6.40 -5.85
C GLY A 332 17.94 6.28 -4.37
N GLU A 333 18.83 5.55 -3.70
CA GLU A 333 18.80 5.28 -2.27
C GLU A 333 20.23 5.43 -1.72
N VAL A 334 20.38 6.05 -0.55
CA VAL A 334 21.65 6.19 0.15
C VAL A 334 22.04 4.84 0.75
N ILE A 335 23.25 4.39 0.43
CA ILE A 335 23.85 3.16 0.97
C ILE A 335 24.79 3.47 2.14
N SER A 336 25.57 4.54 2.03
CA SER A 336 26.49 4.99 3.07
C SER A 336 26.78 6.49 2.91
N TYR A 337 27.31 7.09 3.98
CA TYR A 337 27.70 8.48 4.03
C TYR A 337 29.01 8.64 4.80
N ASP A 338 29.91 9.45 4.27
CA ASP A 338 31.17 9.84 4.89
C ASP A 338 31.06 11.29 5.39
N GLU A 339 31.09 11.48 6.72
CA GLU A 339 30.90 12.79 7.35
C GLU A 339 32.07 13.76 7.12
N GLU A 340 33.30 13.25 6.97
CA GLU A 340 34.50 14.09 6.80
C GLU A 340 34.52 14.71 5.41
N THR A 341 34.22 13.91 4.39
CA THR A 341 34.24 14.32 2.98
C THR A 341 32.89 14.84 2.50
N LYS A 342 31.81 14.59 3.26
CA LYS A 342 30.41 14.86 2.90
C LYS A 342 29.96 14.14 1.62
N ILE A 343 30.53 12.98 1.35
CA ILE A 343 30.22 12.17 0.17
C ILE A 343 29.27 11.04 0.56
N ALA A 344 28.18 10.89 -0.19
CA ALA A 344 27.25 9.77 -0.06
C ALA A 344 27.48 8.75 -1.17
N THR A 345 27.40 7.46 -0.83
CA THR A 345 27.27 6.38 -1.81
C THR A 345 25.80 6.14 -2.08
N ILE A 346 25.40 6.26 -3.34
CA ILE A 346 24.01 6.16 -3.80
C ILE A 346 23.88 4.92 -4.68
N ARG A 347 22.88 4.09 -4.41
CA ARG A 347 22.40 3.07 -5.35
C ARG A 347 21.36 3.69 -6.27
N GLN A 348 21.69 3.79 -7.54
CA GLN A 348 20.79 4.33 -8.54
C GLN A 348 19.60 3.38 -8.76
N ARG A 349 18.42 3.97 -8.96
CA ARG A 349 17.18 3.26 -9.33
C ARG A 349 16.61 3.74 -10.66
N ASN A 350 16.76 5.02 -10.97
CA ASN A 350 16.37 5.60 -12.25
C ASN A 350 17.34 6.69 -12.68
N HIS A 351 17.38 6.95 -13.99
CA HIS A 351 18.25 7.95 -14.60
C HIS A 351 18.13 9.35 -13.98
N PHE A 352 19.27 9.92 -13.61
CA PHE A 352 19.50 11.34 -13.31
C PHE A 352 20.91 11.77 -13.75
N SER A 353 21.12 13.07 -13.83
CA SER A 353 22.33 13.68 -14.39
C SER A 353 22.86 14.79 -13.48
N VAL A 354 24.14 15.12 -13.67
CA VAL A 354 24.74 16.34 -13.12
C VAL A 354 23.89 17.55 -13.55
N GLY A 355 23.66 18.48 -12.63
CA GLY A 355 22.80 19.65 -12.80
C GLY A 355 21.30 19.39 -12.59
N ASN A 356 20.86 18.14 -12.32
CA ASN A 356 19.48 17.90 -11.91
C ASN A 356 19.24 18.39 -10.48
N GLU A 357 18.11 19.06 -10.25
CA GLU A 357 17.56 19.29 -8.92
C GLU A 357 16.97 17.98 -8.37
N ILE A 358 17.41 17.61 -7.18
CA ILE A 358 16.97 16.41 -6.47
C ILE A 358 16.47 16.78 -5.08
N GLU A 359 15.58 15.95 -4.57
CA GLU A 359 15.15 15.95 -3.18
C GLU A 359 15.66 14.67 -2.53
N ILE A 360 16.33 14.82 -1.39
CA ILE A 360 16.72 13.71 -0.51
C ILE A 360 15.79 13.73 0.68
N TYR A 361 15.21 12.58 1.03
CA TYR A 361 14.28 12.45 2.14
C TYR A 361 14.49 11.17 2.96
N GLY A 362 14.26 11.27 4.27
CA GLY A 362 14.48 10.20 5.24
C GLY A 362 13.35 10.06 6.26
N PRO A 363 13.42 9.04 7.14
CA PRO A 363 12.49 8.88 8.25
C PRO A 363 12.43 10.12 9.15
N GLY A 364 11.25 10.38 9.73
CA GLY A 364 11.05 11.53 10.62
C GLY A 364 10.96 12.86 9.86
N PHE A 365 10.53 12.83 8.59
CA PHE A 365 10.39 14.02 7.74
C PHE A 365 11.68 14.85 7.58
N HIS A 366 12.84 14.21 7.59
CA HIS A 366 14.10 14.85 7.17
C HIS A 366 14.15 15.02 5.64
N HIS A 367 14.11 16.26 5.14
CA HIS A 367 14.01 16.56 3.71
C HIS A 367 14.89 17.76 3.36
N PHE A 368 15.63 17.68 2.25
CA PHE A 368 16.31 18.83 1.66
C PHE A 368 16.47 18.68 0.16
N HIS A 369 16.73 19.81 -0.51
CA HIS A 369 16.92 19.88 -1.96
C HIS A 369 18.36 20.27 -2.29
N GLN A 370 18.89 19.72 -3.38
CA GLN A 370 20.19 20.14 -3.92
C GLN A 370 20.26 19.93 -5.43
N SER A 371 21.17 20.65 -6.07
CA SER A 371 21.65 20.32 -7.40
C SER A 371 22.70 19.20 -7.32
N VAL A 372 22.70 18.28 -8.28
CA VAL A 372 23.79 17.29 -8.40
C VAL A 372 25.01 17.97 -9.02
N GLU A 373 26.07 18.20 -8.24
CA GLU A 373 27.27 18.91 -8.71
C GLU A 373 28.22 18.04 -9.55
N TRP A 374 28.52 16.84 -9.05
CA TRP A 374 29.35 15.85 -9.73
C TRP A 374 28.98 14.45 -9.22
N MET A 375 29.30 13.44 -10.03
CA MET A 375 29.15 12.04 -9.65
C MET A 375 30.38 11.25 -10.07
N LYS A 376 30.72 10.20 -9.32
CA LYS A 376 31.69 9.17 -9.72
C LYS A 376 31.06 7.79 -9.71
N ASN A 377 31.45 6.92 -10.65
CA ASN A 377 31.08 5.50 -10.62
C ASN A 377 31.88 4.72 -9.56
N GLU A 378 31.67 3.40 -9.50
CA GLU A 378 32.38 2.48 -8.59
C GLU A 378 33.89 2.46 -8.85
N GLU A 379 34.32 2.73 -10.08
CA GLU A 379 35.72 2.81 -10.49
C GLU A 379 36.38 4.17 -10.14
N GLY A 380 35.61 5.13 -9.60
CA GLY A 380 36.10 6.46 -9.23
C GLY A 380 36.21 7.45 -10.40
N GLU A 381 35.71 7.09 -11.58
CA GLU A 381 35.67 7.91 -12.79
C GLU A 381 34.48 8.88 -12.74
N MET A 382 34.69 10.11 -13.21
CA MET A 382 33.64 11.12 -13.27
C MET A 382 32.59 10.75 -14.32
N ILE A 383 31.31 10.86 -13.96
CA ILE A 383 30.19 10.58 -14.85
C ILE A 383 29.18 11.74 -14.85
N ASP A 384 28.68 12.10 -16.04
CA ASP A 384 27.67 13.17 -16.18
C ASP A 384 26.23 12.65 -15.98
N ARG A 385 26.06 11.33 -16.06
CA ARG A 385 24.77 10.65 -15.99
C ARG A 385 24.90 9.32 -15.28
N ALA A 386 23.85 8.94 -14.57
CA ALA A 386 23.71 7.63 -13.96
C ALA A 386 22.64 6.82 -14.73
N PRO A 387 22.99 6.17 -15.86
CA PRO A 387 22.00 5.56 -16.76
C PRO A 387 21.59 4.15 -16.36
N ASN A 388 22.41 3.45 -15.56
CA ASN A 388 22.26 2.02 -15.30
C ASN A 388 21.52 1.78 -13.99
N PRO A 389 20.36 1.08 -13.99
CA PRO A 389 19.71 0.60 -12.78
C PRO A 389 20.68 -0.14 -11.87
N MET A 390 20.61 0.13 -10.56
CA MET A 390 21.37 -0.52 -9.50
C MET A 390 22.87 -0.20 -9.44
N MET A 391 23.41 0.65 -10.32
CA MET A 391 24.81 1.07 -10.21
C MET A 391 25.03 1.84 -8.90
N LEU A 392 26.17 1.62 -8.26
CA LEU A 392 26.60 2.51 -7.20
C LEU A 392 27.32 3.71 -7.81
N LEU A 393 27.11 4.85 -7.18
CA LEU A 393 27.83 6.08 -7.49
C LEU A 393 28.09 6.85 -6.21
N THR A 394 29.04 7.77 -6.25
CA THR A 394 29.30 8.71 -5.17
C THR A 394 29.03 10.13 -5.62
N MET A 395 28.48 10.94 -4.72
CA MET A 395 28.22 12.37 -4.96
C MET A 395 28.26 13.14 -3.64
N PRO A 396 28.57 14.44 -3.65
CA PRO A 396 28.50 15.28 -2.45
C PRO A 396 27.03 15.53 -2.07
N VAL A 397 26.76 15.62 -0.77
CA VAL A 397 25.44 15.99 -0.24
C VAL A 397 25.53 17.25 0.62
N ALA A 398 24.51 18.11 0.51
CA ALA A 398 24.49 19.40 1.19
C ALA A 398 24.31 19.27 2.72
N GLU A 399 23.55 18.26 3.16
CA GLU A 399 23.25 17.96 4.55
C GLU A 399 23.60 16.49 4.86
N PRO A 400 23.87 16.13 6.14
CA PRO A 400 24.10 14.75 6.53
C PRO A 400 22.95 13.83 6.14
N VAL A 401 23.28 12.67 5.57
CA VAL A 401 22.31 11.64 5.16
C VAL A 401 22.59 10.32 5.86
N LYS A 402 21.59 9.44 5.92
CA LYS A 402 21.70 8.11 6.53
C LYS A 402 21.46 7.00 5.52
N PRO A 403 22.05 5.80 5.72
CA PRO A 403 21.67 4.62 4.94
C PRO A 403 20.15 4.40 4.97
N GLY A 404 19.56 4.21 3.79
CA GLY A 404 18.11 4.08 3.63
C GLY A 404 17.38 5.38 3.30
N ASP A 405 18.04 6.55 3.37
CA ASP A 405 17.47 7.79 2.82
C ASP A 405 17.28 7.66 1.31
N MET A 406 16.25 8.31 0.79
CA MET A 406 15.77 8.10 -0.57
C MET A 406 15.91 9.39 -1.38
N LEU A 407 16.15 9.22 -2.68
CA LEU A 407 16.35 10.32 -3.61
C LEU A 407 15.25 10.28 -4.66
N ARG A 408 14.66 11.45 -4.90
CA ARG A 408 13.67 11.64 -5.97
C ARG A 408 13.90 12.96 -6.68
N LYS A 409 13.36 13.07 -7.88
CA LYS A 409 13.32 14.33 -8.63
C LYS A 409 11.95 14.57 -9.23
N LYS A 410 11.55 15.83 -9.35
CA LYS A 410 10.34 16.20 -10.07
C LYS A 410 10.49 15.78 -11.54
N LYS A 411 9.46 15.20 -12.14
CA LYS A 411 9.46 14.98 -13.59
C LYS A 411 9.38 16.34 -14.29
N GLU A 412 10.18 16.49 -15.33
CA GLU A 412 10.06 17.62 -16.25
C GLU A 412 8.70 17.56 -16.94
N GLU A 413 7.98 18.68 -17.01
CA GLU A 413 6.75 18.75 -17.80
C GLU A 413 7.09 18.41 -19.26
N ASN A 414 6.56 17.30 -19.77
CA ASN A 414 6.70 16.96 -21.18
C ASN A 414 5.97 18.04 -22.00
N VAL A 415 6.75 18.90 -22.67
CA VAL A 415 6.25 19.94 -23.60
C VAL A 415 5.34 19.36 -24.70
N ARG A 416 5.35 18.04 -24.93
CA ARG A 416 4.43 17.34 -25.84
C ARG A 416 2.96 17.33 -25.39
N GLU A 417 2.66 17.36 -24.09
CA GLU A 417 1.27 17.30 -23.60
C GLU A 417 0.51 18.62 -23.78
N LYS A 418 1.22 19.76 -23.83
CA LYS A 418 0.61 21.07 -24.16
C LYS A 418 0.02 21.14 -25.57
N LYS A 419 0.54 20.36 -26.53
CA LYS A 419 0.01 20.37 -27.91
C LYS A 419 -1.28 19.55 -28.09
N VAL A 420 -1.62 18.68 -27.14
CA VAL A 420 -2.88 17.90 -27.18
C VAL A 420 -3.96 18.60 -26.36
N ALA A 421 -3.60 19.33 -25.30
CA ALA A 421 -4.55 20.13 -24.52
C ALA A 421 -4.98 21.46 -25.20
N GLN A 422 -4.37 21.83 -26.34
CA GLN A 422 -4.71 23.02 -27.12
C GLN A 422 -5.18 22.69 -28.55
N ALA A 423 -5.47 21.42 -28.86
CA ALA A 423 -5.93 20.97 -30.17
C ALA A 423 -7.40 20.51 -30.13
#